data_AF-A0A8C5ZST8-F1
#
_entry.id   AF-A0A8C5ZST8-F1
#
_cell.length_a   1.000
_cell.length_b   1.000
_cell.length_c   1.000
_cell.angle_alpha   90.00
_cell.angle_beta   90.00
_cell.angle_gamma   90.00
#
_symmetry.space_group_name_H-M   'P 1'
#
loop_
_entity.id
_entity.type
_entity.pdbx_description
1 polymer ?
#
loop_
_entity_poly.entity_id
_entity_poly.type
_entity_poly.pdbx_seq_one_letter_code
_entity_poly.pdbx_strand_id
1 'polypeptide(L)'
;MQGWFNIQKSINVIHYINRFKDKNHMIISIDAEKAFDEVQHPFMFKTLEKLGITGTYLNIVKAIYAKPQASIILNGEKLKAFPLKSGTRQGFPLSPLLFNIVLKILARAIRQTK
;
A
#
# COMPACT_ATOMS: atom_id res chain seq x y z
N MET A 1 -16.50 -2.45 -11.30
CA MET A 1 -16.32 -3.43 -10.20
C MET A 1 -15.88 -2.80 -8.89
N GLN A 2 -14.81 -1.99 -8.84
CA GLN A 2 -14.30 -1.39 -7.59
C GLN A 2 -15.33 -0.49 -6.88
N GLY A 3 -16.04 0.37 -7.63
CA GLY A 3 -17.07 1.26 -7.07
C GLY A 3 -18.20 0.50 -6.36
N TRP A 4 -18.69 -0.58 -6.97
CA TRP A 4 -19.72 -1.45 -6.37
C TRP A 4 -19.26 -2.07 -5.05
N PHE A 5 -18.02 -2.58 -5.00
CA PHE A 5 -17.45 -3.14 -3.78
C PHE A 5 -17.35 -2.11 -2.65
N ASN A 6 -16.94 -0.87 -2.99
CA ASN A 6 -16.87 0.23 -2.03
C ASN A 6 -18.26 0.61 -1.51
N ILE A 7 -19.27 0.66 -2.37
CA ILE A 7 -20.67 0.92 -1.99
C ILE A 7 -21.16 -0.16 -1.02
N GLN A 8 -20.98 -1.44 -1.36
CA GLN A 8 -21.40 -2.56 -0.51
C GLN A 8 -20.71 -2.52 0.86
N LYS A 9 -19.41 -2.20 0.90
CA LYS A 9 -18.67 -2.01 2.15
C LYS A 9 -19.23 -0.88 3.00
N SER A 10 -19.51 0.27 2.40
CA SER A 10 -20.08 1.41 3.12
C SER A 10 -21.45 1.08 3.70
N ILE A 11 -22.32 0.41 2.92
CA ILE A 11 -23.63 -0.05 3.39
C ILE A 11 -23.48 -0.99 4.59
N ASN A 12 -22.55 -1.95 4.52
CA ASN A 12 -22.29 -2.89 5.61
C ASN A 12 -21.80 -2.18 6.89
N VAL A 13 -20.93 -1.17 6.76
CA VAL A 13 -20.45 -0.37 7.89
C VAL A 13 -21.60 0.44 8.51
N ILE A 14 -22.45 1.08 7.69
CA ILE A 14 -23.64 1.80 8.15
C ILE A 14 -24.59 0.86 8.90
N HIS A 15 -24.84 -0.34 8.37
CA HIS A 15 -25.70 -1.34 9.01
C HIS A 15 -25.14 -1.80 10.36
N TYR A 16 -23.82 -2.00 10.45
CA TYR A 16 -23.15 -2.37 11.69
C TYR A 16 -23.28 -1.27 12.75
N ILE A 17 -23.04 -0.02 12.37
CA ILE A 17 -23.11 1.14 13.24
C ILE A 17 -24.53 1.38 13.75
N ASN A 18 -25.54 1.24 12.89
CA ASN A 18 -26.96 1.44 13.24
C ASN A 18 -27.48 0.47 14.32
N ARG A 19 -26.74 -0.61 14.64
CA ARG A 19 -27.05 -1.49 15.78
C ARG A 19 -26.77 -0.82 17.13
N PHE A 20 -25.92 0.19 17.17
CA PHE A 20 -25.51 0.92 18.38
C PHE A 20 -26.11 2.34 18.33
N LYS A 21 -27.39 2.46 18.70
CA LYS A 21 -28.15 3.73 18.63
C LYS A 21 -27.83 4.72 19.76
N ASP A 22 -27.00 4.32 20.71
CA ASP A 22 -26.67 5.07 21.93
C ASP A 22 -25.58 6.14 21.72
N LYS A 23 -24.95 6.21 20.54
CA LYS A 23 -23.84 7.12 20.24
C LYS A 23 -23.96 7.73 18.85
N ASN A 24 -23.41 8.94 18.71
CA ASN A 24 -23.16 9.53 17.39
C ASN A 24 -21.93 8.86 16.77
N HIS A 25 -22.00 8.57 15.48
CA HIS A 25 -20.95 7.89 14.74
C HIS A 25 -20.52 8.71 13.54
N MET A 26 -19.24 8.65 13.19
CA MET A 26 -18.68 9.30 12.01
C MET A 26 -17.91 8.27 11.18
N ILE A 27 -18.12 8.28 9.87
CA ILE A 27 -17.39 7.43 8.92
C ILE A 27 -16.46 8.33 8.13
N ILE A 28 -15.17 7.98 8.10
CA ILE A 28 -14.16 8.64 7.27
C ILE A 28 -13.74 7.66 6.18
N SER A 29 -13.82 8.09 4.93
CA SER A 29 -13.27 7.36 3.77
C SER A 29 -12.02 8.07 3.29
N ILE A 30 -10.94 7.32 3.08
CA ILE A 30 -9.64 7.82 2.64
C ILE A 30 -9.19 6.97 1.45
N ASP A 31 -8.76 7.63 0.38
CA ASP A 31 -8.15 6.99 -0.77
C ASP A 31 -6.67 7.39 -0.87
N ALA A 32 -5.83 6.46 -1.30
CA ALA A 32 -4.40 6.70 -1.48
C ALA A 32 -4.11 6.95 -2.95
N GLU A 33 -3.71 8.17 -3.29
CA GLU A 33 -3.31 8.51 -4.66
C GLU A 33 -2.10 7.66 -5.08
N LYS A 34 -2.22 7.01 -6.26
CA LYS A 34 -1.15 6.19 -6.88
C LYS A 34 -0.47 5.27 -5.85
N ALA A 35 -1.29 4.56 -5.08
CA ALA A 35 -0.88 3.90 -3.85
C ALA A 35 0.34 2.97 -4.01
N PHE A 36 0.45 2.28 -5.15
CA PHE A 36 1.61 1.42 -5.44
C PHE A 36 2.85 2.18 -5.87
N ASP A 37 2.74 3.36 -6.48
CA ASP A 37 3.85 4.10 -7.07
C ASP A 37 4.53 5.05 -6.05
N GLU A 38 3.79 5.44 -5.01
CA GLU A 38 4.24 6.40 -3.98
C GLU A 38 4.91 5.73 -2.77
N VAL A 39 5.02 4.40 -2.73
CA VAL A 39 5.68 3.70 -1.61
C VAL A 39 7.19 4.01 -1.59
N GLN A 40 7.65 4.76 -0.59
CA GLN A 40 9.08 5.02 -0.40
C GLN A 40 9.81 3.75 0.05
N HIS A 41 10.85 3.33 -0.69
CA HIS A 41 11.61 2.12 -0.37
C HIS A 41 12.28 2.15 1.01
N PRO A 42 12.90 3.26 1.46
CA PRO A 42 13.47 3.32 2.82
C PRO A 42 12.42 3.09 3.92
N PHE A 43 11.21 3.61 3.73
CA PHE A 43 10.10 3.41 4.67
C PHE A 43 9.62 1.96 4.66
N MET A 44 9.49 1.35 3.48
CA MET A 44 9.16 -0.06 3.33
C MET A 44 10.19 -0.97 4.04
N PHE A 45 11.48 -0.73 3.85
CA PHE A 45 12.52 -1.54 4.51
C PHE A 45 12.50 -1.39 6.03
N LYS A 46 12.38 -0.16 6.56
CA LYS A 46 12.21 0.09 8.00
C LYS A 46 10.97 -0.58 8.57
N THR A 47 9.88 -0.63 7.79
CA THR A 47 8.65 -1.31 8.19
C THR A 47 8.85 -2.81 8.34
N LEU A 48 9.54 -3.44 7.37
CA LEU A 48 9.87 -4.86 7.41
C LEU A 48 10.76 -5.19 8.62
N GLU A 49 11.80 -4.38 8.87
CA GLU A 49 12.68 -4.51 10.03
C GLU A 49 11.88 -4.41 11.34
N LYS A 50 10.98 -3.42 11.48
CA LYS A 50 10.12 -3.25 12.67
C LYS A 50 9.14 -4.40 12.89
N LEU A 51 8.80 -5.15 11.83
CA LEU A 51 7.95 -6.33 11.91
C LEU A 51 8.74 -7.62 12.19
N GLY A 52 10.07 -7.53 12.36
CA GLY A 52 10.94 -8.68 12.61
C GLY A 52 11.41 -9.39 11.35
N ILE A 53 11.16 -8.84 10.16
CA ILE A 53 11.67 -9.38 8.90
C ILE A 53 13.09 -8.85 8.71
N THR A 54 14.06 -9.69 9.03
CA THR A 54 15.50 -9.35 8.97
C THR A 54 16.29 -10.41 8.19
N GLY A 55 17.61 -10.22 8.09
CA GLY A 55 18.52 -11.17 7.46
C GLY A 55 18.22 -11.41 5.98
N THR A 56 18.21 -12.68 5.58
CA THR A 56 18.10 -13.12 4.18
C THR A 56 16.85 -12.58 3.50
N TYR A 57 15.68 -12.64 4.16
CA TYR A 57 14.43 -12.17 3.56
C TYR A 57 14.45 -10.69 3.25
N LEU A 58 14.94 -9.88 4.19
CA LEU A 58 15.07 -8.43 3.98
C LEU A 58 16.07 -8.12 2.88
N ASN A 59 17.18 -8.84 2.81
CA ASN A 59 18.20 -8.66 1.78
C ASN A 59 17.67 -9.01 0.38
N ILE A 60 16.83 -10.03 0.25
CA ILE A 60 16.14 -10.36 -1.01
C ILE A 60 15.25 -9.20 -1.45
N VAL A 61 14.44 -8.64 -0.54
CA VAL A 61 13.58 -7.50 -0.87
C VAL A 61 14.42 -6.27 -1.22
N LYS A 62 15.47 -5.97 -0.45
CA LYS A 62 16.42 -4.88 -0.76
C LYS A 62 17.05 -5.07 -2.15
N ALA A 63 17.44 -6.29 -2.53
CA ALA A 63 18.02 -6.58 -3.84
C ALA A 63 17.03 -6.34 -4.99
N ILE A 64 15.77 -6.73 -4.84
CA ILE A 64 14.70 -6.47 -5.83
C ILE A 64 14.53 -4.96 -6.08
N TYR A 65 14.66 -4.16 -5.03
CA TYR A 65 14.39 -2.71 -5.01
C TYR A 65 15.65 -1.83 -4.94
N ALA A 66 16.86 -2.38 -5.14
CA ALA A 66 18.11 -1.63 -4.95
C ALA A 66 18.34 -0.54 -6.01
N LYS A 67 18.07 -0.85 -7.27
CA LYS A 67 18.24 0.06 -8.42
C LYS A 67 17.15 -0.18 -9.47
N PRO A 68 15.86 -0.03 -9.12
CA PRO A 68 14.79 -0.22 -10.08
C PRO A 68 14.91 0.82 -11.19
N GLN A 69 14.75 0.38 -12.42
CA GLN A 69 14.70 1.24 -13.60
C GLN A 69 13.39 1.01 -14.34
N ALA A 70 12.89 2.06 -14.98
CA ALA A 70 11.76 2.01 -15.89
C ALA A 70 12.16 2.59 -17.23
N SER A 71 11.49 2.14 -18.30
CA SER A 71 11.60 2.68 -19.64
C SER A 71 10.19 2.82 -20.20
N ILE A 72 9.95 3.87 -20.96
CA ILE A 72 8.67 4.10 -21.63
C ILE A 72 8.76 3.52 -23.04
N ILE A 73 7.73 2.80 -23.47
CA ILE A 73 7.56 2.41 -24.87
C ILE A 73 6.54 3.37 -25.48
N LEU A 74 6.95 4.11 -26.50
CA LEU A 74 6.11 5.07 -27.22
C LEU A 74 6.14 4.73 -28.71
N ASN A 75 4.97 4.46 -29.30
CA ASN A 75 4.83 4.07 -30.71
C ASN A 75 5.72 2.87 -31.12
N GLY A 76 5.94 1.92 -30.21
CA GLY A 76 6.81 0.76 -30.43
C GLY A 76 8.30 1.02 -30.17
N GLU A 77 8.71 2.27 -29.97
CA GLU A 77 10.09 2.63 -29.64
C GLU A 77 10.30 2.68 -28.13
N LYS A 78 11.37 2.01 -27.65
CA LYS A 78 11.76 2.02 -26.25
C LYS A 78 12.65 3.22 -25.95
N LEU A 79 12.16 4.14 -25.14
CA LEU A 79 12.91 5.29 -24.68
C LEU A 79 13.96 4.91 -23.63
N LYS A 80 14.90 5.83 -23.40
CA LYS A 80 15.99 5.67 -22.43
C LYS A 80 15.44 5.33 -21.03
N ALA A 81 16.07 4.35 -20.39
CA ALA A 81 15.70 3.97 -19.04
C ALA A 81 16.06 5.07 -18.02
N PHE A 82 15.22 5.23 -17.01
CA PHE A 82 15.41 6.14 -15.89
C PHE A 82 15.24 5.41 -14.56
N PRO A 83 15.92 5.86 -13.48
CA PRO A 83 15.81 5.23 -12.17
C PRO A 83 14.45 5.54 -11.52
N LEU A 84 13.87 4.55 -10.85
CA LEU A 84 12.71 4.72 -9.99
C LEU A 84 13.17 4.97 -8.55
N LYS A 85 12.58 5.97 -7.89
CA LYS A 85 12.91 6.35 -6.50
C LYS A 85 11.90 5.85 -5.47
N SER A 86 10.70 5.50 -5.93
CA SER A 86 9.58 5.04 -5.12
C SER A 86 8.78 4.00 -5.90
N GLY A 87 7.87 3.37 -5.19
CA GLY A 87 6.87 2.49 -5.74
C GLY A 87 7.24 1.02 -5.70
N THR A 88 6.21 0.20 -5.68
CA THR A 88 6.27 -1.24 -5.87
C THR A 88 5.98 -1.55 -7.33
N ARG A 89 6.56 -2.64 -7.86
CA ARG A 89 6.35 -2.99 -9.26
C ARG A 89 4.92 -3.49 -9.46
N GLN A 90 4.08 -2.75 -10.16
CA GLN A 90 2.75 -3.23 -10.53
C GLN A 90 2.87 -4.51 -11.37
N GLY A 91 2.00 -5.49 -11.09
CA GLY A 91 2.07 -6.83 -11.70
C GLY A 91 3.09 -7.78 -11.08
N PHE A 92 3.98 -7.32 -10.18
CA PHE A 92 4.85 -8.22 -9.43
C PHE A 92 4.08 -8.88 -8.26
N PRO A 93 4.13 -10.21 -8.11
CA PRO A 93 3.32 -10.92 -7.11
C PRO A 93 3.51 -10.46 -5.66
N LEU A 94 4.71 -9.96 -5.32
CA LEU A 94 5.02 -9.51 -3.95
C LEU A 94 4.51 -8.09 -3.64
N SER A 95 4.24 -7.27 -4.66
CA SER A 95 3.90 -5.86 -4.49
C SER A 95 2.63 -5.63 -3.66
N PRO A 96 1.52 -6.36 -3.87
CA PRO A 96 0.33 -6.25 -3.02
C PRO A 96 0.62 -6.54 -1.55
N LEU A 97 1.46 -7.55 -1.26
CA LEU A 97 1.82 -7.91 0.11
C LEU A 97 2.68 -6.84 0.76
N LEU A 98 3.69 -6.32 0.06
CA LEU A 98 4.54 -5.24 0.55
C LEU A 98 3.74 -3.98 0.85
N PHE A 99 2.80 -3.62 -0.04
CA PHE A 99 1.90 -2.49 0.17
C PHE A 99 1.03 -2.67 1.43
N ASN A 100 0.40 -3.84 1.60
CA ASN A 100 -0.39 -4.14 2.79
C ASN A 100 0.43 -4.11 4.08
N ILE A 101 1.68 -4.57 4.03
CA ILE A 101 2.61 -4.52 5.16
C ILE A 101 2.94 -3.07 5.54
N VAL A 102 3.21 -2.22 4.55
CA VAL A 102 3.46 -0.79 4.76
C VAL A 102 2.24 -0.11 5.41
N LEU A 103 1.04 -0.35 4.87
CA LEU A 103 -0.21 0.18 5.44
C LEU A 103 -0.52 -0.32 6.85
N LYS A 104 0.00 -1.49 7.25
CA LYS A 104 -0.21 -2.03 8.59
C LYS A 104 0.31 -1.11 9.69
N ILE A 105 1.36 -0.32 9.44
CA ILE A 105 1.85 0.68 10.39
C ILE A 105 0.77 1.74 10.66
N LEU A 106 0.16 2.30 9.61
CA LEU A 106 -0.91 3.28 9.73
C LEU A 106 -2.11 2.69 10.49
N ALA A 107 -2.52 1.48 10.12
CA ALA A 107 -3.63 0.79 10.81
C ALA A 107 -3.34 0.54 12.30
N ARG A 108 -2.07 0.29 12.67
CA ARG A 108 -1.67 0.17 14.08
C ARG A 108 -1.70 1.51 14.79
N ALA A 109 -1.21 2.58 14.17
CA ALA A 109 -1.24 3.92 14.74
C ALA A 109 -2.67 4.36 15.06
N ILE A 110 -3.59 4.19 14.11
CA ILE A 110 -5.02 4.52 14.28
C ILE A 110 -5.65 3.74 15.45
N ARG A 111 -5.33 2.45 15.61
CA ARG A 111 -5.86 1.64 16.72
C ARG A 111 -5.28 1.99 18.09
N GLN A 112 -4.06 2.53 18.13
CA GLN A 112 -3.38 2.91 19.36
C GLN A 112 -3.74 4.32 19.82
N THR A 113 -4.37 5.11 18.95
CA THR A 113 -4.90 6.42 19.33
C THR A 113 -6.15 6.16 20.19
N LYS A 114 -6.06 6.49 21.48
CA LYS A 114 -7.21 6.50 22.40
C LYS A 114 -8.13 7.67 22.12
#